data_AF-P84507-F1
#
_entry.id   AF-P84507-F1
#
_cell.length_a   1.000
_cell.length_b   1.000
_cell.length_c   1.000
_cell.angle_alpha   90.00
_cell.angle_beta   90.00
_cell.angle_gamma   90.00
#
_symmetry.space_group_name_H-M   'P 1'
#
loop_
_entity.id
_entity.type
_entity.pdbx_description
1 polymer ?
#
loop_
_entity_poly.entity_id
_entity_poly.type
_entity_poly.pdbx_seq_one_letter_code
_entity_poly.pdbx_strand_id
1 'polypeptide(L)' 'DCLGWFKSCDPKNDKCCKNYTCSRRDRWCKYDL' A
#
# COMPACT_ATOMS: atom_id res chain seq x y z
N ASP A 1 -5.20 6.82 10.30
CA ASP A 1 -5.41 5.48 9.72
C ASP A 1 -4.47 5.24 8.56
N CYS A 2 -3.73 4.12 8.58
CA CYS A 2 -2.92 3.66 7.46
C CYS A 2 -3.52 2.38 6.89
N LEU A 3 -3.28 2.12 5.60
CA LEU A 3 -3.80 0.98 4.88
C LEU A 3 -2.92 -0.25 5.18
N GLY A 4 -3.54 -1.29 5.76
CA GLY A 4 -2.88 -2.57 6.01
C GLY A 4 -2.72 -3.42 4.75
N TRP A 5 -2.15 -4.61 4.90
CA TRP A 5 -1.98 -5.58 3.83
C TRP A 5 -3.29 -5.83 3.06
N PHE A 6 -3.22 -5.94 1.72
CA PHE A 6 -4.37 -6.15 0.83
C PHE A 6 -5.42 -5.03 0.77
N LYS A 7 -5.21 -3.90 1.44
CA LYS A 7 -6.08 -2.74 1.25
C LYS A 7 -5.76 -2.05 -0.06
N SER A 8 -6.82 -1.70 -0.81
CA SER A 8 -6.71 -0.87 -2.01
C SER A 8 -6.03 0.46 -1.67
N CYS A 9 -5.08 0.87 -2.48
CA CYS A 9 -4.23 2.04 -2.26
C CYS A 9 -4.02 2.83 -3.55
N ASP A 10 -3.64 4.10 -3.41
CA ASP A 10 -3.29 4.95 -4.54
C ASP A 10 -1.75 5.10 -4.61
N PRO A 11 -1.10 4.68 -5.71
CA PRO A 11 0.36 4.80 -5.84
C PRO A 11 0.86 6.26 -5.92
N LYS A 12 -0.03 7.24 -6.16
CA LYS A 12 0.29 8.67 -6.10
C LYS A 12 0.10 9.26 -4.68
N ASN A 13 -0.62 8.56 -3.82
CA ASN A 13 -0.90 8.96 -2.44
C ASN A 13 -0.82 7.72 -1.54
N ASP A 14 0.42 7.23 -1.34
CA ASP A 14 0.65 6.01 -0.58
C ASP A 14 0.28 6.22 0.89
N LYS A 15 -0.82 5.60 1.30
CA LYS A 15 -1.30 5.59 2.68
C LYS A 15 -1.05 4.26 3.37
N CYS A 16 -0.25 3.37 2.78
CA CYS A 16 0.08 2.09 3.38
C CYS A 16 0.85 2.26 4.71
N CYS A 17 0.67 1.34 5.67
CA CYS A 17 1.40 1.42 6.94
C CYS A 17 2.92 1.21 6.74
N LYS A 18 3.75 1.54 7.74
CA LYS A 18 5.22 1.61 7.67
C LYS A 18 5.97 0.38 7.11
N ASN A 19 5.32 -0.79 6.97
CA ASN A 19 5.89 -2.02 6.41
C ASN A 19 5.24 -2.43 5.08
N TYR A 20 4.40 -1.57 4.52
CA TYR A 20 3.67 -1.84 3.30
C TYR A 20 3.87 -0.68 2.32
N THR A 21 4.04 -1.01 1.05
CA THR A 21 4.05 -0.05 -0.04
C THR A 21 2.87 -0.29 -0.97
N CYS A 22 2.32 0.79 -1.53
CA CYS A 22 1.28 0.67 -2.52
C CYS A 22 1.84 0.13 -3.84
N SER A 23 1.46 -1.09 -4.20
CA SER A 23 1.89 -1.69 -5.47
C SER A 23 1.34 -0.90 -6.65
N ARG A 24 2.20 -0.29 -7.47
CA ARG A 24 1.77 0.45 -8.68
C ARG A 24 1.03 -0.42 -9.70
N ARG A 25 1.36 -1.72 -9.75
CA ARG A 25 0.74 -2.69 -10.66
C ARG A 25 -0.66 -3.08 -10.18
N ASP A 26 -0.75 -3.52 -8.94
CA ASP A 26 -1.99 -4.14 -8.44
C ASP A 26 -2.89 -3.19 -7.65
N ARG A 27 -2.36 -2.01 -7.25
CA ARG A 27 -3.08 -0.96 -6.50
C ARG A 27 -3.59 -1.41 -5.13
N TRP A 28 -2.82 -2.23 -4.43
CA TRP A 28 -3.03 -2.56 -3.01
C TRP A 28 -1.70 -2.57 -2.24
N CYS A 29 -1.81 -2.39 -0.92
CA CYS A 29 -0.68 -2.39 0.01
C CYS A 29 -0.07 -3.79 0.12
N LYS A 30 1.19 -3.92 -0.32
CA LYS A 30 2.00 -5.14 -0.21
C LYS A 30 3.13 -4.92 0.77
N TYR A 31 3.67 -5.98 1.35
CA TYR A 31 4.88 -5.87 2.17
C TYR A 31 6.00 -5.22 1.36
N ASP A 32 6.64 -4.21 1.95
CA ASP A 32 7.91 -3.67 1.48
C ASP A 32 9.00 -4.64 1.96
N LEU A 33 9.45 -5.53 1.06
CA LEU A 33 10.54 -6.47 1.30
C LEU A 33 11.88 -5.85 0.92
#